data_AF-A0A4U8Z4R8-F1
#
_entry.id   AF-A0A4U8Z4R8-F1
#
_cell.length_a   1.000
_cell.length_b   1.000
_cell.length_c   1.000
_cell.angle_alpha   90.00
_cell.angle_beta   90.00
_cell.angle_gamma   90.00
#
_symmetry.space_group_name_H-M   'P 1'
#
loop_
_entity.id
_entity.type
_entity.pdbx_description
1 polymer ?
#
loop_
_entity_poly.entity_id
_entity_poly.type
_entity_poly.pdbx_seq_one_letter_code
_entity_poly.pdbx_strand_id
1 'polypeptide(L)'
;MGRKDGVRWGPRLIDIDVLFYGDQVFDSPELVLPHKDLFNRAFVLVPLAEIAPKLRLGGRSVGEAAKAAAELGVKPLGCGLSAAGSHIGDFDAFTEPGR
;
A
#
# COMPACT_ATOMS: atom_id res chain seq x y z
N MET A 1 -14.76 7.53 -15.34
CA MET A 1 -14.22 6.33 -14.69
C MET A 1 -14.66 6.42 -13.23
N GLY A 2 -15.48 5.49 -12.73
CA GLY A 2 -16.15 5.69 -11.45
C GLY A 2 -17.26 4.67 -11.21
N ARG A 3 -17.78 4.65 -9.98
CA ARG A 3 -18.75 3.66 -9.50
C ARG A 3 -20.00 3.63 -10.40
N LYS A 4 -20.11 2.59 -11.22
CA LYS A 4 -21.35 2.24 -11.93
C LYS A 4 -22.19 1.38 -11.01
N ASP A 5 -23.49 1.56 -11.03
CA ASP A 5 -24.40 0.68 -10.29
C ASP A 5 -24.26 -0.75 -10.81
N GLY A 6 -24.02 -1.68 -9.90
CA GLY A 6 -23.72 -3.08 -10.18
C GLY A 6 -23.97 -3.94 -8.95
N VAL A 7 -23.76 -5.25 -9.09
CA VAL A 7 -23.94 -6.21 -7.99
C VAL A 7 -23.05 -5.82 -6.81
N ARG A 8 -23.60 -5.85 -5.59
CA ARG A 8 -22.83 -5.62 -4.35
C ARG A 8 -21.72 -6.69 -4.28
N TRP A 9 -20.46 -6.26 -4.18
CA TRP A 9 -19.26 -7.13 -4.27
C TRP A 9 -18.95 -7.70 -5.66
N GLY A 10 -19.57 -7.18 -6.71
CA GLY A 10 -19.22 -7.51 -8.08
C GLY A 10 -17.85 -6.95 -8.48
N PRO A 11 -17.28 -7.44 -9.60
CA PRO A 11 -16.05 -6.90 -10.17
C PRO A 11 -16.14 -5.38 -10.33
N ARG A 12 -15.15 -4.67 -9.81
CA ARG A 12 -15.04 -3.22 -9.96
C ARG A 12 -14.07 -2.91 -11.09
N LEU A 13 -14.36 -1.85 -11.84
CA LEU A 13 -13.43 -1.33 -12.85
C LEU A 13 -12.10 -0.90 -12.20
N ILE A 14 -12.18 -0.21 -11.07
CA ILE A 14 -11.03 0.28 -10.29
C ILE A 14 -11.42 0.26 -8.80
N ASP A 15 -10.45 -0.06 -7.95
CA ASP A 15 -10.53 0.03 -6.49
C ASP A 15 -9.32 0.83 -5.99
N ILE A 16 -9.55 1.77 -5.07
CA ILE A 16 -8.51 2.68 -4.54
C ILE A 16 -8.62 2.65 -3.02
N ASP A 17 -7.58 2.12 -2.38
CA ASP A 17 -7.44 2.05 -0.93
C ASP A 17 -6.36 3.04 -0.46
N VAL A 18 -6.65 3.77 0.63
CA VAL A 18 -5.63 4.56 1.34
C VAL A 18 -4.95 3.64 2.35
N LEU A 19 -3.63 3.45 2.21
CA LEU A 19 -2.86 2.52 3.04
C LEU A 19 -2.31 3.20 4.31
N PHE A 20 -1.75 4.40 4.15
CA PHE A 20 -1.18 5.22 5.23
C PHE A 20 -1.11 6.67 4.77
N TYR A 21 -0.93 7.61 5.71
CA TYR A 21 -0.78 9.03 5.42
C TYR A 21 0.27 9.63 6.36
N GLY A 22 1.50 9.75 5.87
CA GLY A 22 2.66 10.10 6.71
C GLY A 22 2.75 9.20 7.94
N ASP A 23 3.00 9.81 9.10
CA ASP A 23 3.01 9.16 10.41
C ASP A 23 1.66 9.24 11.16
N GLN A 24 0.59 9.65 10.47
CA GLN A 24 -0.70 9.84 11.12
C GLN A 24 -1.42 8.52 11.39
N VAL A 25 -1.99 8.42 12.58
CA VAL A 25 -2.85 7.31 13.00
C VAL A 25 -4.27 7.83 13.08
N PHE A 26 -5.16 7.23 12.29
CA PHE A 26 -6.58 7.50 12.31
C PHE A 26 -7.32 6.26 12.76
N ASP A 27 -8.19 6.41 13.76
CA ASP A 27 -9.09 5.36 14.22
C ASP A 27 -10.49 5.93 14.35
N SER A 28 -11.22 5.94 13.24
CA SER A 28 -12.59 6.42 13.16
C SER A 28 -13.47 5.43 12.39
N PRO A 29 -14.80 5.49 12.55
CA PRO A 29 -15.71 4.62 11.82
C PRO A 29 -15.62 4.76 10.29
N GLU A 30 -15.17 5.91 9.80
CA GLU A 30 -15.10 6.22 8.36
C GLU A 30 -13.71 5.94 7.77
N LEU A 31 -12.66 6.01 8.58
CA LEU A 31 -11.27 5.87 8.15
C LEU A 31 -10.39 5.30 9.26
N VAL A 32 -9.68 4.23 8.92
CA VAL A 32 -8.67 3.60 9.78
C VAL A 32 -7.33 3.60 9.05
N LEU A 33 -6.34 4.30 9.61
CA LEU A 33 -4.97 4.38 9.11
C LEU A 33 -3.96 4.14 10.24
N PRO A 34 -2.86 3.41 10.00
CA PRO A 34 -2.57 2.61 8.81
C PRO A 34 -3.62 1.52 8.58
N HIS A 35 -3.88 1.17 7.33
CA HIS A 35 -4.93 0.22 6.98
C HIS A 35 -4.70 -1.13 7.68
N LYS A 36 -5.67 -1.59 8.48
CA LYS A 36 -5.53 -2.78 9.35
C LYS A 36 -5.07 -4.05 8.63
N ASP A 37 -5.56 -4.27 7.40
CA ASP A 37 -5.26 -5.48 6.62
C ASP A 37 -4.07 -5.33 5.67
N LEU A 38 -3.31 -4.24 5.77
CA LEU A 38 -2.14 -4.00 4.92
C LEU A 38 -1.16 -5.17 4.98
N PHE A 39 -0.89 -5.68 6.19
CA PHE A 39 0.04 -6.79 6.40
C PHE A 39 -0.49 -8.17 6.00
N ASN A 40 -1.79 -8.28 5.75
CA ASN A 40 -2.43 -9.55 5.37
C ASN A 40 -2.54 -9.71 3.85
N ARG A 41 -2.24 -8.66 3.08
CA ARG A 41 -2.43 -8.60 1.62
C ARG A 41 -1.09 -8.61 0.89
N ALA A 42 -0.73 -9.76 0.35
CA ALA A 42 0.52 -9.91 -0.41
C ALA A 42 0.60 -8.97 -1.64
N PHE A 43 -0.51 -8.74 -2.33
CA PHE A 43 -0.55 -7.85 -3.50
C PHE A 43 -0.38 -6.36 -3.14
N VAL A 44 -0.43 -6.02 -1.86
CA VAL A 44 -0.07 -4.68 -1.35
C VAL A 44 1.40 -4.67 -0.95
N LEU A 45 1.81 -5.66 -0.14
CA LEU A 45 3.17 -5.71 0.44
C LEU A 45 4.28 -5.88 -0.60
N VAL A 46 4.08 -6.75 -1.59
CA VAL A 46 5.09 -7.03 -2.62
C VAL A 46 5.45 -5.77 -3.41
N PRO A 47 4.50 -5.07 -4.07
CA PRO A 47 4.83 -3.83 -4.78
C PRO A 47 5.26 -2.70 -3.84
N LEU A 48 4.73 -2.62 -2.61
CA LEU A 48 5.15 -1.60 -1.66
C LEU A 48 6.61 -1.79 -1.22
N ALA A 49 7.08 -3.03 -1.10
CA ALA A 49 8.47 -3.34 -0.78
C ALA A 49 9.43 -3.05 -1.94
N GLU A 50 8.98 -3.12 -3.19
CA GLU A 50 9.77 -2.71 -4.36
C GLU A 50 10.05 -1.20 -4.34
N ILE A 51 9.09 -0.41 -3.86
CA ILE A 51 9.17 1.06 -3.86
C ILE A 51 9.81 1.60 -2.58
N ALA A 52 9.36 1.11 -1.42
CA ALA A 52 9.71 1.65 -0.10
C ALA A 52 10.00 0.54 0.93
N PRO A 53 11.08 -0.25 0.76
CA PRO A 53 11.37 -1.41 1.62
C PRO A 53 11.68 -1.03 3.08
N LYS A 54 12.20 0.19 3.32
CA LYS A 54 12.58 0.69 4.64
C LYS A 54 11.41 1.36 5.39
N LEU A 55 10.26 1.54 4.73
CA LEU A 55 9.09 2.15 5.34
C LEU A 55 8.64 1.30 6.55
N ARG A 56 8.31 1.99 7.65
CA ARG A 56 7.82 1.38 8.87
C ARG A 56 6.37 1.78 9.08
N LEU A 57 5.47 0.79 9.16
CA LEU A 57 4.05 1.00 9.40
C LEU A 57 3.65 0.15 10.61
N GLY A 58 2.97 0.74 11.60
CA GLY A 58 2.52 0.01 12.79
C GLY A 58 3.65 -0.74 13.52
N GLY A 59 4.88 -0.19 13.52
CA GLY A 59 6.05 -0.80 14.16
C GLY A 59 6.75 -1.93 13.39
N ARG A 60 6.23 -2.33 12.21
CA ARG A 60 6.84 -3.35 11.34
C ARG A 60 7.42 -2.73 10.08
N SER A 61 8.53 -3.28 9.58
CA SER A 61 9.07 -2.85 8.29
C SER A 61 8.34 -3.53 7.13
N VAL A 62 8.10 -2.78 6.05
CA VAL A 62 7.45 -3.31 4.85
C VAL A 62 8.30 -4.41 4.21
N GLY A 63 9.62 -4.24 4.14
CA GLY A 63 10.52 -5.24 3.57
C GLY A 63 10.51 -6.59 4.30
N GLU A 64 10.40 -6.59 5.64
CA GLU A 64 10.27 -7.84 6.40
C GLU A 64 8.89 -8.48 6.19
N ALA A 65 7.83 -7.67 6.22
CA ALA A 65 6.47 -8.17 5.98
C ALA A 65 6.30 -8.75 4.57
N ALA A 66 6.89 -8.13 3.56
CA ALA A 66 6.81 -8.59 2.18
C ALA A 66 7.52 -9.94 1.98
N LYS A 67 8.64 -10.20 2.67
CA LYS A 67 9.29 -11.51 2.64
C LYS A 67 8.36 -12.63 3.14
N ALA A 68 7.62 -12.37 4.22
CA ALA A 68 6.64 -13.32 4.73
C ALA A 68 5.45 -13.49 3.76
N ALA A 69 5.05 -12.42 3.06
CA ALA A 69 3.91 -12.45 2.15
C ALA A 69 4.25 -12.97 0.74
N ALA A 70 5.52 -12.96 0.32
CA ALA A 70 5.97 -13.39 -1.00
C ALA A 70 5.65 -14.87 -1.29
N GLU A 71 5.47 -15.68 -0.26
CA GLU A 71 5.06 -17.09 -0.37
C GLU A 71 3.63 -17.27 -0.92
N LEU A 72 2.81 -16.21 -0.93
CA LEU A 72 1.40 -16.26 -1.33
C LEU A 72 1.17 -16.15 -2.86
N GLY A 73 2.22 -16.30 -3.67
CA GLY A 73 2.08 -16.48 -5.12
C GLY A 73 1.73 -15.23 -5.92
N VAL A 74 2.00 -14.03 -5.38
CA VAL A 74 1.87 -12.77 -6.12
C VAL A 74 2.96 -12.70 -7.19
N LYS A 75 2.54 -12.53 -8.44
CA LYS A 75 3.44 -12.44 -9.60
C LYS A 75 3.32 -11.07 -10.25
N PRO A 76 4.43 -10.40 -10.59
CA PRO A 76 4.40 -9.23 -11.45
C PRO A 76 3.73 -9.58 -12.79
N LEU A 77 2.82 -8.72 -13.24
CA LEU A 77 2.32 -8.77 -14.62
C LEU A 77 3.47 -8.24 -15.50
N GLY A 78 4.12 -9.12 -16.27
CA GLY A 78 5.55 -9.01 -16.56
C GLY A 78 6.07 -8.01 -17.61
N CYS A 79 7.38 -8.21 -17.85
CA CYS A 79 8.33 -7.64 -18.82
C CYS A 79 8.81 -6.19 -18.56
N GLY A 80 9.95 -6.04 -17.87
CA GLY A 80 10.88 -4.96 -18.17
C GLY A 80 11.16 -3.88 -17.13
N LEU A 81 10.70 -3.97 -15.88
CA LEU A 81 11.33 -3.17 -14.81
C LEU A 81 12.48 -3.97 -14.19
N SER A 82 13.65 -3.87 -14.84
CA SER A 82 14.91 -4.02 -14.12
C SER A 82 14.81 -3.17 -12.86
N ALA A 83 15.18 -3.76 -11.72
CA ALA A 83 15.33 -3.11 -10.42
C ALA A 83 16.40 -2.00 -10.46
N ALA A 84 16.13 -0.93 -11.21
CA ALA A 84 16.94 0.26 -11.30
C ALA A 84 16.03 1.42 -10.86
N GLY A 85 16.12 1.71 -9.57
CA GLY A 85 15.50 2.81 -8.84
C GLY A 85 14.74 3.84 -9.68
N SER A 86 13.45 3.62 -9.89
CA SER A 86 12.52 4.74 -9.96
C SER A 86 12.28 5.16 -8.53
N HIS A 87 13.11 6.08 -8.06
CA HIS A 87 12.86 6.88 -6.87
C HIS A 87 11.52 7.58 -7.10
N ILE A 88 10.42 6.94 -6.70
CA ILE A 88 9.15 7.63 -6.50
C ILE A 88 9.49 8.64 -5.41
N GLY A 89 9.61 9.89 -5.83
CA GLY A 89 10.34 10.94 -5.13
C GLY A 89 10.01 11.02 -3.64
N ASP A 90 11.02 11.39 -2.85
CA ASP A 90 10.96 11.73 -1.43
C ASP A 90 9.53 11.89 -0.91
N PHE A 91 8.97 10.81 -0.37
CA PHE A 91 7.62 10.79 0.21
C PHE A 91 7.55 11.55 1.55
N ASP A 92 8.66 12.18 1.94
CA ASP A 92 8.86 12.93 3.19
C ASP A 92 8.54 14.44 3.07
N ALA A 93 7.85 14.89 2.01
CA ALA A 93 7.68 16.33 1.73
C ALA A 93 6.32 16.94 2.12
N PHE A 94 5.48 16.28 2.93
CA PHE A 94 4.20 16.88 3.37
C PHE A 94 3.90 16.67 4.87
N THR A 95 4.90 16.87 5.72
CA THR A 95 4.66 17.11 7.16
C THR A 95 4.49 18.61 7.37
N GLU A 96 3.28 19.13 7.19
CA GLU A 96 2.92 20.46 7.67
C GLU A 96 2.77 20.39 9.21
N PRO A 97 3.55 21.15 9.99
CA PRO A 97 3.40 21.18 11.43
C PRO A 97 2.20 22.05 11.80
N GLY A 98 1.16 21.42 12.36
CA GLY A 98 0.24 22.07 13.30
C GLY A 98 -0.89 22.90 12.69
N ARG A 99 -2.11 22.37 12.83
CA ARG A 99 -3.27 23.20 13.19
C ARG A 99 -4.17 22.45 14.15
#